data_AF-A0A956IZX1-F1
#
_entry.id   AF-A0A956IZX1-F1
#
_cell.length_a   1.000
_cell.length_b   1.000
_cell.length_c   1.000
_cell.angle_alpha   90.00
_cell.angle_beta   90.00
_cell.angle_gamma   90.00
#
_symmetry.space_group_name_H-M   'P 1'
#
loop_
_entity.id
_entity.type
_entity.pdbx_description
1 polymer ?
#
loop_
_entity_poly.entity_id
_entity_poly.type
_entity_poly.pdbx_seq_one_letter_code
_entity_poly.pdbx_strand_id
1 'polypeptide(L)'
;MTQSAKAFLKDLRREIESHPAVNHLFLNRLATSPFAKQDYRVFAENHYALVCVFTSYLESLLVRAPDSEAKLWLAKVLVDEYGEGSEGRDHSNLYASFLEATGGDPERVMEERLRGPAHGFISTHRRLVRERPFLEGLGAVGPGHEWAIPKMFEAVIPGLRRAGFTETEIQYFTLHVEQDDDHGSWLEEALERYAGEESAQREIRRGAIASLEARGRFWDGVQRDVIRYRQPRAPRPDGPRQRPLLGEVLITAWDGFATGKELEDRVRGWWAERRPTLSGLKQLTRQL
;
A
#
# COMPACT_ATOMS: atom_id res chain seq x y z
N MET A 1 12.93 -29.58 -13.03
CA MET A 1 12.96 -28.36 -12.19
C MET A 1 11.79 -27.43 -12.51
N THR A 2 11.50 -27.16 -13.80
CA THR A 2 10.41 -26.27 -14.24
C THR A 2 9.01 -26.66 -13.76
N GLN A 3 8.71 -27.97 -13.64
CA GLN A 3 7.40 -28.42 -13.15
C GLN A 3 7.17 -28.12 -11.65
N SER A 4 8.22 -28.19 -10.82
CA SER A 4 8.15 -27.83 -9.40
C SER A 4 7.95 -26.33 -9.24
N ALA A 5 8.71 -25.52 -9.99
CA ALA A 5 8.56 -24.06 -9.99
C ALA A 5 7.16 -23.62 -10.42
N LYS A 6 6.63 -24.16 -11.54
CA LYS A 6 5.27 -23.86 -12.02
C LYS A 6 4.19 -24.23 -11.00
N ALA A 7 4.29 -25.40 -10.38
CA ALA A 7 3.35 -25.82 -9.34
C ALA A 7 3.39 -24.87 -8.14
N PHE A 8 4.60 -24.53 -7.66
CA PHE A 8 4.80 -23.58 -6.58
C PHE A 8 4.20 -22.19 -6.89
N LEU A 9 4.45 -21.63 -8.07
CA LEU A 9 3.94 -20.30 -8.44
C LEU A 9 2.42 -20.29 -8.51
N LYS A 10 1.81 -21.35 -9.06
CA LYS A 10 0.35 -21.53 -9.07
C LYS A 10 -0.23 -21.61 -7.65
N ASP A 11 0.45 -22.29 -6.73
CA ASP A 11 0.02 -22.38 -5.33
C ASP A 11 0.17 -21.04 -4.61
N LEU A 12 1.28 -20.35 -4.83
CA LEU A 12 1.57 -19.04 -4.25
C LEU A 12 0.57 -17.98 -4.76
N ARG A 13 0.23 -17.98 -6.06
CA ARG A 13 -0.77 -17.06 -6.63
C ARG A 13 -2.13 -17.25 -5.96
N ARG A 14 -2.58 -18.49 -5.80
CA ARG A 14 -3.83 -18.81 -5.07
C ARG A 14 -3.78 -18.36 -3.61
N GLU A 15 -2.64 -18.53 -2.95
CA GLU A 15 -2.45 -18.05 -1.57
C GLU A 15 -2.55 -16.53 -1.48
N ILE A 16 -1.89 -15.79 -2.39
CA ILE A 16 -1.93 -14.33 -2.44
C ILE A 16 -3.34 -13.83 -2.72
N GLU A 17 -4.01 -14.37 -3.74
CA GLU A 17 -5.35 -13.97 -4.13
C GLU A 17 -6.41 -14.26 -3.06
N SER A 18 -6.17 -15.24 -2.19
CA SER A 18 -7.06 -15.56 -1.05
C SER A 18 -6.66 -14.87 0.26
N HIS A 19 -5.52 -14.17 0.29
CA HIS A 19 -5.02 -13.56 1.51
C HIS A 19 -5.96 -12.44 2.03
N PRO A 20 -6.15 -12.29 3.35
CA PRO A 20 -7.03 -11.25 3.91
C PRO A 20 -6.67 -9.81 3.53
N ALA A 21 -5.40 -9.53 3.25
CA ALA A 21 -4.97 -8.20 2.81
C ALA A 21 -5.43 -7.83 1.39
N VAL A 22 -5.58 -8.82 0.50
CA VAL A 22 -6.11 -8.63 -0.86
C VAL A 22 -7.64 -8.53 -0.81
N ASN A 23 -8.26 -9.28 0.10
CA ASN A 23 -9.71 -9.31 0.29
C ASN A 23 -10.17 -8.46 1.49
N HIS A 24 -9.42 -7.39 1.80
CA HIS A 24 -9.61 -6.65 3.05
C HIS A 24 -10.97 -5.95 3.08
N LEU A 25 -11.71 -6.05 4.20
CA LEU A 25 -13.07 -5.50 4.32
C LEU A 25 -13.16 -3.99 4.01
N PHE A 26 -12.08 -3.26 4.26
CA PHE A 26 -11.98 -1.85 3.89
C PHE A 26 -12.13 -1.61 2.38
N LEU A 27 -11.56 -2.46 1.52
CA LEU A 27 -11.67 -2.34 0.07
C LEU A 27 -13.12 -2.52 -0.38
N ASN A 28 -13.82 -3.51 0.17
CA ASN A 28 -15.26 -3.70 -0.06
C ASN A 28 -16.10 -2.50 0.42
N ARG A 29 -15.70 -1.85 1.52
CA ARG A 29 -16.36 -0.63 1.99
C ARG A 29 -16.14 0.54 1.04
N LEU A 30 -14.92 0.74 0.52
CA LEU A 30 -14.64 1.73 -0.51
C LEU A 30 -15.53 1.50 -1.73
N ALA A 31 -15.88 0.26 -2.02
CA ALA A 31 -16.70 -0.09 -3.18
C ALA A 31 -18.18 -0.28 -2.93
N THR A 32 -18.70 -0.15 -1.71
CA THR A 32 -20.15 -0.24 -1.46
C THR A 32 -20.72 0.96 -0.71
N SER A 33 -19.88 1.74 -0.04
CA SER A 33 -20.33 2.93 0.67
C SER A 33 -20.76 4.03 -0.31
N PRO A 34 -21.76 4.85 0.05
CA PRO A 34 -22.19 6.01 -0.74
C PRO A 34 -21.20 7.18 -0.53
N PHE A 35 -19.98 7.02 -1.02
CA PHE A 35 -18.92 8.02 -0.94
C PHE A 35 -19.00 8.99 -2.11
N ALA A 36 -18.73 10.28 -1.85
CA ALA A 36 -18.39 11.26 -2.88
C ALA A 36 -16.87 11.30 -3.09
N LYS A 37 -16.38 11.98 -4.13
CA LYS A 37 -14.95 12.07 -4.42
C LYS A 37 -14.10 12.47 -3.20
N GLN A 38 -14.54 13.48 -2.44
CA GLN A 38 -13.80 13.93 -1.26
C GLN A 38 -13.67 12.89 -0.14
N ASP A 39 -14.57 11.90 -0.05
CA ASP A 39 -14.48 10.85 0.96
C ASP A 39 -13.29 9.90 0.71
N TYR A 40 -12.77 9.85 -0.53
CA TYR A 40 -11.58 9.07 -0.89
C TYR A 40 -10.27 9.78 -0.59
N ARG A 41 -10.28 11.05 -0.17
CA ARG A 41 -9.06 11.85 0.03
C ARG A 41 -8.06 11.20 0.98
N VAL A 42 -8.51 10.72 2.13
CA VAL A 42 -7.60 10.10 3.12
C VAL A 42 -7.03 8.76 2.62
N PHE A 43 -7.80 8.02 1.82
CA PHE A 43 -7.33 6.83 1.12
C PHE A 43 -6.26 7.21 0.09
N ALA A 44 -6.54 8.20 -0.76
CA ALA A 44 -5.65 8.70 -1.78
C ALA A 44 -4.33 9.23 -1.19
N GLU A 45 -4.38 10.06 -0.14
CA GLU A 45 -3.19 10.63 0.51
C GLU A 45 -2.29 9.54 1.13
N ASN A 46 -2.87 8.48 1.72
CA ASN A 46 -2.08 7.38 2.27
C ASN A 46 -1.45 6.53 1.16
N HIS A 47 -2.18 6.24 0.09
CA HIS A 47 -1.73 5.34 -0.98
C HIS A 47 -0.79 6.04 -1.97
N TYR A 48 -0.96 7.34 -2.21
CA TYR A 48 -0.06 8.13 -3.07
C TYR A 48 1.39 8.00 -2.62
N ALA A 49 1.64 8.02 -1.31
CA ALA A 49 2.98 7.84 -0.76
C ALA A 49 3.61 6.48 -1.11
N LEU A 50 2.81 5.41 -1.24
CA LEU A 50 3.29 4.08 -1.65
C LEU A 50 3.66 4.09 -3.14
N VAL A 51 2.79 4.66 -3.98
CA VAL A 51 3.01 4.74 -5.43
C VAL A 51 4.28 5.52 -5.75
N CYS A 52 4.50 6.66 -5.08
CA CYS A 52 5.68 7.50 -5.32
C CYS A 52 7.04 6.86 -4.99
N VAL A 53 7.07 5.77 -4.21
CA VAL A 53 8.31 5.10 -3.82
C VAL A 53 8.43 3.69 -4.39
N PHE A 54 7.43 3.19 -5.12
CA PHE A 54 7.44 1.82 -5.61
C PHE A 54 8.63 1.55 -6.55
N THR A 55 8.88 2.45 -7.51
CA THR A 55 10.04 2.37 -8.40
C THR A 55 11.37 2.31 -7.64
N SER A 56 11.48 3.04 -6.52
CA SER A 56 12.69 3.00 -5.67
C SER A 56 12.98 1.63 -5.07
N TYR A 57 11.96 0.78 -4.90
CA TYR A 57 12.14 -0.59 -4.44
C TYR A 57 12.72 -1.47 -5.53
N LEU A 58 12.18 -1.36 -6.74
CA LEU A 58 12.65 -2.07 -7.92
C LEU A 58 14.09 -1.65 -8.26
N GLU A 59 14.41 -0.35 -8.21
CA GLU A 59 15.78 0.17 -8.38
C GLU A 59 16.75 -0.42 -7.35
N SER A 60 16.37 -0.43 -6.07
CA SER A 60 17.19 -1.01 -5.01
C SER A 60 17.45 -2.50 -5.22
N LEU A 61 16.45 -3.23 -5.71
CA LEU A 61 16.54 -4.66 -5.99
C LEU A 61 17.34 -4.93 -7.26
N LEU A 62 17.25 -4.05 -8.27
CA LEU A 62 17.97 -4.13 -9.55
C LEU A 62 19.49 -4.12 -9.34
N VAL A 63 19.98 -3.26 -8.45
CA VAL A 63 21.41 -3.19 -8.10
C VAL A 63 21.90 -4.50 -7.45
N ARG A 64 21.02 -5.19 -6.71
CA ARG A 64 21.33 -6.43 -5.97
C ARG A 64 21.03 -7.70 -6.75
N ALA A 65 20.50 -7.59 -7.97
CA ALA A 65 20.12 -8.73 -8.78
C ALA A 65 21.34 -9.61 -9.10
N PRO A 66 21.20 -10.95 -8.98
CA PRO A 66 22.33 -11.88 -9.04
C PRO A 66 22.92 -12.03 -10.45
N ASP A 67 22.14 -11.74 -11.48
CA ASP A 67 22.51 -11.91 -12.88
C ASP A 67 21.75 -10.93 -13.80
N SER A 68 22.09 -10.93 -15.09
CA SER A 68 21.49 -10.02 -16.08
C SER A 68 20.01 -10.32 -16.36
N GLU A 69 19.55 -11.56 -16.23
CA GLU A 69 18.15 -11.92 -16.51
C GLU A 69 17.23 -11.34 -15.45
N ALA A 70 17.60 -11.46 -14.16
CA ALA A 70 16.91 -10.79 -13.07
C ALA A 70 16.87 -9.27 -13.26
N LYS A 71 17.95 -8.69 -13.78
CA LYS A 71 18.00 -7.25 -14.08
C LYS A 71 17.07 -6.86 -15.22
N LEU A 72 17.03 -7.65 -16.30
CA LEU A 72 16.17 -7.41 -17.45
C LEU A 72 14.70 -7.44 -17.04
N TRP A 73 14.30 -8.40 -16.21
CA TRP A 73 12.93 -8.43 -15.69
C TRP A 73 12.59 -7.17 -14.87
N LEU A 74 13.42 -6.83 -13.88
CA LEU A 74 13.23 -5.62 -13.07
C LEU A 74 13.20 -4.34 -13.92
N ALA A 75 14.04 -4.27 -14.95
CA ALA A 75 14.10 -3.13 -15.86
C ALA A 75 12.82 -2.98 -16.70
N LYS A 76 12.23 -4.08 -17.18
CA LYS A 76 10.95 -4.04 -17.92
C LYS A 76 9.83 -3.44 -17.05
N VAL A 77 9.69 -3.93 -15.82
CA VAL A 77 8.68 -3.39 -14.89
C VAL A 77 8.97 -1.92 -14.58
N LEU A 78 10.23 -1.55 -14.36
CA LEU A 78 10.61 -0.15 -14.14
C LEU A 78 10.25 0.76 -15.33
N VAL A 79 10.48 0.32 -16.56
CA VAL A 79 10.17 1.10 -17.76
C VAL A 79 8.65 1.30 -17.89
N ASP A 80 7.85 0.28 -17.59
CA ASP A 80 6.40 0.43 -17.57
C ASP A 80 5.93 1.41 -16.49
N GLU A 81 6.46 1.30 -15.27
CA GLU A 81 6.17 2.21 -14.16
C GLU A 81 6.57 3.68 -14.44
N TYR A 82 7.59 3.89 -15.30
CA TYR A 82 8.02 5.19 -15.83
C TYR A 82 7.23 5.65 -17.06
N GLY A 83 6.24 4.86 -17.49
CA GLY A 83 5.14 5.31 -18.31
C GLY A 83 5.09 4.74 -19.73
N GLU A 84 5.83 3.67 -20.04
CA GLU A 84 5.73 2.99 -21.35
C GLU A 84 4.29 2.53 -21.62
N GLY A 85 3.61 1.93 -20.64
CA GLY A 85 2.21 1.49 -20.74
C GLY A 85 1.15 2.58 -20.55
N SER A 86 1.54 3.85 -20.32
CA SER A 86 0.63 4.92 -19.90
C SER A 86 0.82 6.24 -20.66
N GLU A 87 1.19 6.16 -21.93
CA GLU A 87 1.41 7.31 -22.82
C GLU A 87 2.49 8.28 -22.30
N GLY A 88 3.52 7.75 -21.64
CA GLY A 88 4.65 8.51 -21.10
C GLY A 88 4.37 9.19 -19.77
N ARG A 89 3.32 8.81 -19.04
CA ARG A 89 3.02 9.34 -17.70
C ARG A 89 3.37 8.33 -16.61
N ASP A 90 4.35 8.65 -15.77
CA ASP A 90 4.66 7.85 -14.59
C ASP A 90 3.41 7.47 -13.81
N HIS A 91 3.39 6.27 -13.23
CA HIS A 91 2.29 5.83 -12.36
C HIS A 91 2.03 6.80 -11.20
N SER A 92 3.07 7.45 -10.70
CA SER A 92 2.93 8.51 -9.69
C SER A 92 2.22 9.76 -10.21
N ASN A 93 2.35 10.11 -11.50
CA ASN A 93 1.58 11.20 -12.11
C ASN A 93 0.12 10.81 -12.32
N LEU A 94 -0.15 9.58 -12.77
CA LEU A 94 -1.53 9.08 -12.88
C LEU A 94 -2.24 9.10 -11.51
N TYR A 95 -1.55 8.67 -10.45
CA TYR A 95 -2.12 8.71 -9.10
C TYR A 95 -2.28 10.14 -8.57
N ALA A 96 -1.38 11.06 -8.92
CA ALA A 96 -1.53 12.47 -8.55
C ALA A 96 -2.85 13.05 -9.08
N SER A 97 -3.23 12.74 -10.33
CA SER A 97 -4.52 13.15 -10.89
C SER A 97 -5.72 12.59 -10.11
N PHE A 98 -5.64 11.32 -9.67
CA PHE A 98 -6.66 10.74 -8.78
C PHE A 98 -6.75 11.51 -7.45
N LEU A 99 -5.60 11.77 -6.81
CA LEU A 99 -5.52 12.49 -5.55
C LEU A 99 -6.10 13.92 -5.67
N GLU A 100 -5.78 14.65 -6.73
CA GLU A 100 -6.33 15.98 -7.02
C GLU A 100 -7.85 15.93 -7.20
N ALA A 101 -8.38 14.92 -7.90
CA ALA A 101 -9.81 14.74 -8.08
C ALA A 101 -10.57 14.47 -6.75
N THR A 102 -9.87 14.00 -5.72
CA THR A 102 -10.43 13.90 -4.35
C THR A 102 -10.42 15.23 -3.58
N GLY A 103 -9.83 16.29 -4.14
CA GLY A 103 -9.53 17.55 -3.45
C GLY A 103 -8.29 17.48 -2.55
N GLY A 104 -7.43 16.48 -2.78
CA GLY A 104 -6.12 16.37 -2.17
C GLY A 104 -5.07 17.22 -2.88
N ASP A 105 -3.88 17.32 -2.29
CA ASP A 105 -2.77 18.12 -2.80
C ASP A 105 -1.50 17.22 -2.83
N PRO A 106 -1.08 16.75 -4.02
CA PRO A 106 0.10 15.91 -4.16
C PRO A 106 1.38 16.57 -3.64
N GLU A 107 1.59 17.85 -3.92
CA GLU A 107 2.79 18.59 -3.47
C GLU A 107 2.84 18.66 -1.95
N ARG A 108 1.70 18.89 -1.31
CA ARG A 108 1.60 18.84 0.15
C ARG A 108 1.91 17.47 0.71
N VAL A 109 1.42 16.38 0.09
CA VAL A 109 1.73 15.01 0.55
C VAL A 109 3.22 14.69 0.39
N MET A 110 3.91 15.28 -0.59
CA MET A 110 5.35 15.11 -0.78
C MET A 110 6.17 15.68 0.40
N GLU A 111 5.75 16.82 0.92
CA GLU A 111 6.47 17.57 1.96
C GLU A 111 5.99 17.26 3.39
N GLU A 112 4.77 16.75 3.56
CA GLU A 112 4.28 16.35 4.87
C GLU A 112 4.97 15.09 5.41
N ARG A 113 4.96 14.97 6.74
CA ARG A 113 5.43 13.77 7.44
C ARG A 113 4.54 12.60 7.05
N LEU A 114 5.15 11.50 6.61
CA LEU A 114 4.40 10.32 6.19
C LEU A 114 3.40 9.87 7.25
N ARG A 115 2.20 9.51 6.82
CA ARG A 115 1.18 8.96 7.71
C ARG A 115 1.64 7.62 8.27
N GLY A 116 1.12 7.26 9.44
CA GLY A 116 1.53 6.06 10.17
C GLY A 116 1.40 4.79 9.35
N PRO A 117 0.26 4.56 8.68
CA PRO A 117 0.07 3.41 7.81
C PRO A 117 1.09 3.37 6.67
N ALA A 118 1.22 4.48 5.92
CA ALA A 118 2.16 4.58 4.80
C ALA A 118 3.61 4.37 5.24
N HIS A 119 4.06 5.02 6.31
CA HIS A 119 5.41 4.84 6.85
C HIS A 119 5.69 3.39 7.23
N GLY A 120 4.77 2.70 7.90
CA GLY A 120 4.95 1.30 8.28
C GLY A 120 5.10 0.36 7.08
N PHE A 121 4.29 0.56 6.05
CA PHE A 121 4.38 -0.19 4.79
C PHE A 121 5.71 0.06 4.08
N ILE A 122 6.07 1.34 3.91
CA ILE A 122 7.26 1.77 3.19
C ILE A 122 8.53 1.29 3.88
N SER A 123 8.61 1.43 5.19
CA SER A 123 9.76 0.95 5.97
C SER A 123 9.92 -0.57 5.90
N THR A 124 8.81 -1.32 5.80
CA THR A 124 8.86 -2.77 5.62
C THR A 124 9.41 -3.14 4.24
N HIS A 125 8.91 -2.50 3.16
CA HIS A 125 9.38 -2.78 1.79
C HIS A 125 10.83 -2.37 1.57
N ARG A 126 11.25 -1.20 2.08
CA ARG A 126 12.67 -0.78 2.03
C ARG A 126 13.59 -1.81 2.68
N ARG A 127 13.19 -2.38 3.83
CA ARG A 127 13.96 -3.46 4.48
C ARG A 127 14.01 -4.72 3.63
N LEU A 128 12.87 -5.14 3.08
CA LEU A 128 12.78 -6.33 2.23
C LEU A 128 13.73 -6.26 1.03
N VAL A 129 13.75 -5.13 0.31
CA VAL A 129 14.59 -5.00 -0.89
C VAL A 129 16.05 -4.66 -0.62
N ARG A 130 16.39 -4.07 0.54
CA ARG A 130 17.76 -3.63 0.85
C ARG A 130 18.53 -4.55 1.80
N GLU A 131 17.86 -5.31 2.64
CA GLU A 131 18.52 -6.05 3.73
C GLU A 131 18.29 -7.57 3.64
N ARG A 132 17.22 -8.01 2.98
CA ARG A 132 16.87 -9.44 2.89
C ARG A 132 17.51 -10.10 1.65
N PRO A 133 17.57 -11.43 1.60
CA PRO A 133 18.00 -12.15 0.40
C PRO A 133 17.24 -11.67 -0.85
N PHE A 134 17.89 -11.69 -2.01
CA PHE A 134 17.32 -11.16 -3.25
C PHE A 134 15.94 -11.74 -3.55
N LEU A 135 15.75 -13.05 -3.39
CA LEU A 135 14.48 -13.71 -3.67
C LEU A 135 13.37 -13.36 -2.67
N GLU A 136 13.70 -13.03 -1.42
CA GLU A 136 12.74 -12.49 -0.45
C GLU A 136 12.31 -11.07 -0.84
N GLY A 137 13.24 -10.22 -1.30
CA GLY A 137 12.92 -8.91 -1.85
C GLY A 137 12.05 -9.01 -3.12
N LEU A 138 12.42 -9.90 -4.04
CA LEU A 138 11.69 -10.19 -5.28
C LEU A 138 10.29 -10.70 -4.99
N GLY A 139 10.13 -11.60 -4.02
CA GLY A 139 8.84 -12.08 -3.56
C GLY A 139 7.90 -10.95 -3.10
N ALA A 140 8.46 -9.93 -2.45
CA ALA A 140 7.68 -8.82 -1.89
C ALA A 140 7.18 -7.82 -2.92
N VAL A 141 8.03 -7.42 -3.88
CA VAL A 141 7.70 -6.43 -4.93
C VAL A 141 7.21 -7.05 -6.23
N GLY A 142 7.45 -8.35 -6.45
CA GLY A 142 6.84 -9.14 -7.51
C GLY A 142 5.51 -9.71 -7.00
N PRO A 143 5.41 -11.02 -6.63
CA PRO A 143 4.13 -11.66 -6.29
C PRO A 143 3.30 -10.93 -5.23
N GLY A 144 3.91 -10.45 -4.15
CA GLY A 144 3.21 -9.73 -3.08
C GLY A 144 2.62 -8.37 -3.50
N HIS A 145 3.04 -7.84 -4.65
CA HIS A 145 2.56 -6.61 -5.24
C HIS A 145 1.77 -6.87 -6.53
N GLU A 146 2.45 -7.35 -7.58
CA GLU A 146 1.91 -7.51 -8.95
C GLU A 146 0.68 -8.41 -8.99
N TRP A 147 0.66 -9.55 -8.29
CA TRP A 147 -0.53 -10.42 -8.28
C TRP A 147 -1.63 -9.95 -7.31
N ALA A 148 -1.31 -9.05 -6.39
CA ALA A 148 -2.25 -8.57 -5.39
C ALA A 148 -3.04 -7.34 -5.89
N ILE A 149 -2.38 -6.44 -6.61
CA ILE A 149 -2.90 -5.13 -6.99
C ILE A 149 -4.14 -5.20 -7.91
N PRO A 150 -4.13 -5.98 -9.01
CA PRO A 150 -5.27 -6.07 -9.93
C PRO A 150 -6.56 -6.43 -9.19
N LYS A 151 -6.52 -7.50 -8.40
CA LYS A 151 -7.67 -7.95 -7.60
C LYS A 151 -8.16 -6.92 -6.58
N MET A 152 -7.25 -6.19 -5.94
CA MET A 152 -7.64 -5.13 -5.01
C MET A 152 -8.29 -3.95 -5.75
N PHE A 153 -7.82 -3.61 -6.94
CA PHE A 153 -8.33 -2.48 -7.71
C PHE A 153 -9.65 -2.81 -8.40
N GLU A 154 -9.83 -4.03 -8.91
CA GLU A 154 -11.13 -4.57 -9.32
C GLU A 154 -12.18 -4.36 -8.21
N ALA A 155 -11.79 -4.63 -6.97
CA ALA A 155 -12.67 -4.45 -5.82
C ALA A 155 -12.98 -2.97 -5.54
N VAL A 156 -12.13 -1.99 -5.89
CA VAL A 156 -12.30 -0.56 -5.54
C VAL A 156 -12.94 0.27 -6.66
N ILE A 157 -12.62 -0.02 -7.92
CA ILE A 157 -13.07 0.73 -9.12
C ILE A 157 -14.59 0.98 -9.15
N PRO A 158 -15.48 0.01 -8.83
CA PRO A 158 -16.92 0.26 -8.81
C PRO A 158 -17.33 1.38 -7.85
N GLY A 159 -16.64 1.52 -6.71
CA GLY A 159 -16.85 2.62 -5.78
C GLY A 159 -16.49 3.96 -6.36
N LEU A 160 -15.32 4.03 -7.02
CA LEU A 160 -14.83 5.26 -7.65
C LEU A 160 -15.80 5.73 -8.76
N ARG A 161 -16.24 4.82 -9.63
CA ARG A 161 -17.21 5.16 -10.69
C ARG A 161 -18.53 5.68 -10.10
N ARG A 162 -19.06 5.06 -9.04
CA ARG A 162 -20.28 5.54 -8.38
C ARG A 162 -20.11 6.89 -7.66
N ALA A 163 -18.92 7.18 -7.16
CA ALA A 163 -18.58 8.47 -6.57
C ALA A 163 -18.43 9.59 -7.60
N GLY A 164 -18.50 9.26 -8.90
CA GLY A 164 -18.49 10.22 -10.01
C GLY A 164 -17.10 10.54 -10.55
N PHE A 165 -16.08 9.72 -10.28
CA PHE A 165 -14.78 9.87 -10.94
C PHE A 165 -14.87 9.51 -12.43
N THR A 166 -14.14 10.24 -13.27
CA THR A 166 -13.98 9.93 -14.69
C THR A 166 -12.93 8.84 -14.88
N GLU A 167 -12.97 8.13 -16.01
CA GLU A 167 -11.96 7.09 -16.31
C GLU A 167 -10.54 7.66 -16.33
N THR A 168 -10.35 8.90 -16.79
CA THR A 168 -9.04 9.58 -16.75
C THR A 168 -8.57 9.82 -15.31
N GLU A 169 -9.47 10.19 -14.39
CA GLU A 169 -9.13 10.42 -12.98
C GLU A 169 -8.80 9.12 -12.23
N ILE A 170 -9.30 7.97 -12.69
CA ILE A 170 -9.04 6.66 -12.07
C ILE A 170 -8.13 5.78 -12.92
N GLN A 171 -7.48 6.35 -13.94
CA GLN A 171 -6.70 5.60 -14.92
C GLN A 171 -5.62 4.75 -14.27
N TYR A 172 -4.98 5.23 -13.20
CA TYR A 172 -4.05 4.42 -12.43
C TYR A 172 -4.64 3.06 -12.03
N PHE A 173 -5.88 3.04 -11.54
CA PHE A 173 -6.52 1.80 -11.09
C PHE A 173 -6.93 0.90 -12.24
N THR A 174 -7.52 1.46 -13.31
CA THR A 174 -7.99 0.68 -14.45
C THR A 174 -6.82 0.10 -15.23
N LEU A 175 -5.74 0.87 -15.40
CA LEU A 175 -4.53 0.43 -16.09
C LEU A 175 -3.93 -0.81 -15.41
N HIS A 176 -3.82 -0.84 -14.08
CA HIS A 176 -3.28 -2.00 -13.37
C HIS A 176 -4.20 -3.24 -13.39
N VAL A 177 -5.48 -3.09 -13.73
CA VAL A 177 -6.36 -4.24 -13.98
C VAL A 177 -6.22 -4.72 -15.42
N GLU A 178 -6.05 -3.80 -16.37
CA GLU A 178 -5.87 -4.10 -17.79
C GLU A 178 -4.48 -4.69 -18.09
N GLN A 179 -3.44 -4.26 -17.38
CA GLN A 179 -2.05 -4.72 -17.53
C GLN A 179 -1.70 -6.00 -16.73
N ASP A 180 -2.64 -6.60 -15.99
CA ASP A 180 -2.38 -7.78 -15.15
C ASP A 180 -1.76 -8.95 -15.95
N ASP A 181 -2.17 -9.10 -17.21
CA ASP A 181 -1.67 -10.17 -18.08
C ASP A 181 -0.17 -10.00 -18.45
N ASP A 182 0.30 -8.76 -18.63
CA ASP A 182 1.68 -8.49 -19.06
C ASP A 182 2.67 -8.56 -17.90
N HIS A 183 2.40 -7.86 -16.79
CA HIS A 183 3.29 -7.87 -15.62
C HIS A 183 3.33 -9.25 -14.95
N GLY A 184 2.16 -9.90 -14.86
CA GLY A 184 2.03 -11.24 -14.32
C GLY A 184 2.85 -12.25 -15.12
N SER A 185 2.78 -12.20 -16.45
CA SER A 185 3.49 -13.14 -17.32
C SER A 185 5.01 -12.95 -17.29
N TRP A 186 5.51 -11.70 -17.32
CA TRP A 186 6.95 -11.43 -17.21
C TRP A 186 7.50 -11.88 -15.85
N LEU A 187 6.75 -11.65 -14.77
CA LEU A 187 7.12 -12.07 -13.42
C LEU A 187 7.13 -13.59 -13.29
N GLU A 188 6.12 -14.30 -13.81
CA GLU A 188 6.08 -15.75 -13.80
C GLU A 188 7.27 -16.34 -14.57
N GLU A 189 7.58 -15.80 -15.76
CA GLU A 189 8.73 -16.22 -16.55
C GLU A 189 10.06 -16.03 -15.78
N ALA A 190 10.23 -14.91 -15.08
CA ALA A 190 11.40 -14.66 -14.25
C ALA A 190 11.45 -15.64 -13.07
N LEU A 191 10.37 -15.77 -12.31
CA LEU A 191 10.31 -16.60 -11.11
C LEU A 191 10.46 -18.10 -11.40
N GLU A 192 9.99 -18.60 -12.55
CA GLU A 192 10.15 -20.01 -12.93
C GLU A 192 11.63 -20.44 -12.98
N ARG A 193 12.52 -19.50 -13.29
CA ARG A 193 13.97 -19.71 -13.36
C ARG A 193 14.60 -19.76 -11.97
N TYR A 194 14.11 -18.94 -11.02
CA TYR A 194 14.68 -18.83 -9.68
C TYR A 194 14.00 -19.73 -8.64
N ALA A 195 12.78 -20.22 -8.90
CA ALA A 195 12.01 -21.08 -7.99
C ALA A 195 12.32 -22.59 -8.17
N GLY A 196 13.50 -22.94 -8.67
CA GLY A 196 13.89 -24.32 -8.96
C GLY A 196 14.11 -25.21 -7.73
N GLU A 197 14.47 -24.60 -6.59
CA GLU A 197 14.74 -25.27 -5.32
C GLU A 197 13.74 -24.86 -4.24
N GLU A 198 13.45 -25.75 -3.29
CA GLU A 198 12.53 -25.43 -2.19
C GLU A 198 13.03 -24.28 -1.30
N SER A 199 14.34 -24.12 -1.14
CA SER A 199 14.98 -23.00 -0.42
C SER A 199 14.56 -21.66 -1.04
N ALA A 200 14.72 -21.54 -2.35
CA ALA A 200 14.33 -20.36 -3.12
C ALA A 200 12.81 -20.13 -3.07
N GLN A 201 12.01 -21.18 -3.23
CA GLN A 201 10.55 -21.10 -3.09
C GLN A 201 10.14 -20.55 -1.71
N ARG A 202 10.79 -21.01 -0.63
CA ARG A 202 10.55 -20.50 0.72
C ARG A 202 10.93 -19.03 0.88
N GLU A 203 11.99 -18.56 0.23
CA GLU A 203 12.37 -17.14 0.25
C GLU A 203 11.36 -16.27 -0.50
N ILE A 204 10.99 -16.65 -1.72
CA ILE A 204 9.98 -15.94 -2.54
C ILE A 204 8.66 -15.84 -1.77
N ARG A 205 8.16 -16.96 -1.25
CA ARG A 205 6.92 -16.98 -0.47
C ARG A 205 7.04 -16.09 0.78
N ARG A 206 8.15 -16.15 1.51
CA ARG A 206 8.35 -15.32 2.72
C ARG A 206 8.26 -13.83 2.38
N GLY A 207 8.87 -13.40 1.27
CA GLY A 207 8.77 -12.05 0.77
C GLY A 207 7.35 -11.63 0.45
N ALA A 208 6.65 -12.45 -0.32
CA ALA A 208 5.26 -12.20 -0.73
C ALA A 208 4.32 -12.07 0.47
N ILE A 209 4.40 -13.01 1.42
CA ILE A 209 3.56 -12.98 2.63
C ILE A 209 3.92 -11.78 3.51
N ALA A 210 5.20 -11.43 3.68
CA ALA A 210 5.61 -10.25 4.44
C ALA A 210 5.07 -8.93 3.83
N SER A 211 5.04 -8.84 2.50
CA SER A 211 4.42 -7.73 1.78
C SER A 211 2.92 -7.64 2.06
N LEU A 212 2.21 -8.77 1.97
CA LEU A 212 0.77 -8.85 2.25
C LEU A 212 0.41 -8.56 3.71
N GLU A 213 1.20 -9.02 4.67
CA GLU A 213 1.01 -8.67 6.09
C GLU A 213 1.22 -7.17 6.34
N ALA A 214 2.23 -6.58 5.71
CA ALA A 214 2.44 -5.13 5.76
C ALA A 214 1.26 -4.38 5.13
N ARG A 215 0.70 -4.91 4.05
CA ARG A 215 -0.48 -4.39 3.37
C ARG A 215 -1.74 -4.47 4.23
N GLY A 216 -1.95 -5.58 4.94
CA GLY A 216 -3.05 -5.71 5.89
C GLY A 216 -2.99 -4.63 6.98
N ARG A 217 -1.82 -4.45 7.61
CA ARG A 217 -1.60 -3.38 8.60
C ARG A 217 -1.79 -1.97 8.01
N PHE A 218 -1.42 -1.79 6.74
CA PHE A 218 -1.66 -0.55 6.01
C PHE A 218 -3.17 -0.29 5.88
N TRP A 219 -3.95 -1.26 5.40
CA TRP A 219 -5.41 -1.11 5.26
C TRP A 219 -6.12 -0.88 6.58
N ASP A 220 -5.76 -1.60 7.65
CA ASP A 220 -6.26 -1.34 8.99
C ASP A 220 -6.00 0.11 9.43
N GLY A 221 -4.80 0.61 9.11
CA GLY A 221 -4.39 1.98 9.37
C GLY A 221 -5.20 3.01 8.59
N VAL A 222 -5.32 2.83 7.28
CA VAL A 222 -6.10 3.73 6.41
C VAL A 222 -7.56 3.74 6.82
N GLN A 223 -8.14 2.58 7.12
CA GLN A 223 -9.51 2.50 7.62
C GLN A 223 -9.70 3.32 8.90
N ARG A 224 -8.77 3.24 9.86
CA ARG A 224 -8.82 4.07 11.08
C ARG A 224 -8.75 5.56 10.76
N ASP A 225 -7.87 5.96 9.84
CA ASP A 225 -7.71 7.36 9.44
C ASP A 225 -8.97 7.89 8.74
N VAL A 226 -9.58 7.11 7.84
CA VAL A 226 -10.85 7.45 7.17
C VAL A 226 -11.98 7.59 8.18
N ILE A 227 -12.11 6.66 9.12
CA ILE A 227 -13.14 6.74 10.18
C ILE A 227 -12.95 8.02 11.01
N ARG A 228 -11.71 8.33 11.42
CA ARG A 228 -11.41 9.55 12.19
C ARG A 228 -11.70 10.83 11.42
N TYR A 229 -11.40 10.86 10.13
CA TYR A 229 -11.66 12.01 9.27
C TYR A 229 -13.17 12.27 9.09
N ARG A 230 -13.96 11.19 8.95
CA ARG A 230 -15.42 11.28 8.74
C ARG A 230 -16.21 11.42 10.04
N GLN A 231 -15.61 11.15 11.19
CA GLN A 231 -16.25 11.47 12.46
C GLN A 231 -16.35 12.99 12.57
N PRO A 232 -17.55 13.56 12.78
CA PRO A 232 -17.65 14.90 13.35
C PRO A 232 -16.74 14.93 14.57
N ARG A 233 -16.04 16.05 14.85
CA ARG A 233 -15.43 16.25 16.18
C ARG A 233 -16.54 16.01 17.21
N ALA A 234 -16.54 14.85 17.85
CA ALA A 234 -17.78 14.33 18.41
C ALA A 234 -18.28 15.25 19.54
N PRO A 235 -19.57 15.66 19.56
CA PRO A 235 -20.33 15.60 20.79
C PRO A 235 -20.46 14.12 21.19
N ARG A 236 -20.27 13.81 22.48
CA ARG A 236 -20.13 12.43 23.01
C ARG A 236 -21.23 11.43 22.53
N PRO A 237 -20.96 10.12 22.49
CA PRO A 237 -21.82 9.09 21.85
C PRO A 237 -23.10 8.73 22.62
N ASP A 238 -23.49 9.51 23.62
CA ASP A 238 -24.46 9.10 24.62
C ASP A 238 -25.78 9.81 24.36
N GLY A 239 -26.67 9.17 23.59
CA GLY A 239 -28.10 9.50 23.62
C GLY A 239 -28.68 9.38 25.05
N PRO A 240 -29.95 9.76 25.28
CA PRO A 240 -30.50 10.28 26.54
C PRO A 240 -30.71 9.26 27.68
N ARG A 241 -29.85 8.25 27.83
CA ARG A 241 -29.87 7.33 28.99
C ARG A 241 -28.72 7.64 29.93
N GLN A 242 -29.07 8.06 31.15
CA GLN A 242 -28.10 8.21 32.24
C GLN A 242 -27.45 6.86 32.57
N ARG A 243 -26.11 6.86 32.60
CA ARG A 243 -25.29 5.70 32.98
C ARG A 243 -25.15 5.61 34.51
N PRO A 244 -24.81 4.45 35.07
CA PRO A 244 -24.57 4.33 36.51
C PRO A 244 -23.34 5.16 36.94
N LEU A 245 -23.48 5.87 38.06
CA LEU A 245 -22.53 6.88 38.57
C LEU A 245 -21.08 6.41 38.65
N LEU A 246 -20.83 5.15 39.04
CA LEU A 246 -19.48 4.59 39.16
C LEU A 246 -18.78 4.41 37.81
N GLY A 247 -19.52 4.02 36.76
CA GLY A 247 -18.99 3.93 35.41
C GLY A 247 -18.69 5.31 34.83
N GLU A 248 -19.54 6.29 35.15
CA GLU A 248 -19.33 7.70 34.77
C GLU A 248 -18.13 8.30 35.51
N VAL A 249 -17.94 8.03 36.80
CA VAL A 249 -16.78 8.50 37.59
C VAL A 249 -15.48 7.86 37.10
N LEU A 250 -15.44 6.57 36.80
CA LEU A 250 -14.22 5.91 36.33
C LEU A 250 -13.83 6.33 34.91
N ILE A 251 -14.79 6.44 34.00
CA ILE A 251 -14.55 6.95 32.64
C ILE A 251 -14.22 8.43 32.68
N THR A 252 -14.91 9.25 33.49
CA THR A 252 -14.59 10.67 33.66
C THR A 252 -13.26 10.88 34.38
N ALA A 253 -12.82 9.96 35.23
CA ALA A 253 -11.49 9.99 35.83
C ALA A 253 -10.41 9.60 34.82
N TRP A 254 -10.67 8.64 33.93
CA TRP A 254 -9.76 8.25 32.85
C TRP A 254 -9.69 9.31 31.72
N ASP A 255 -10.84 9.78 31.24
CA ASP A 255 -10.98 10.84 30.24
C ASP A 255 -10.61 12.22 30.79
N GLY A 256 -10.81 12.44 32.10
CA GLY A 256 -10.45 13.66 32.83
C GLY A 256 -9.01 13.65 33.36
N PHE A 257 -8.27 12.55 33.17
CA PHE A 257 -6.82 12.53 33.32
C PHE A 257 -6.21 13.27 32.11
N ALA A 258 -6.26 14.60 32.15
CA ALA A 258 -5.71 15.48 31.10
C ALA A 258 -4.30 15.06 30.68
N THR A 259 -3.48 14.62 31.64
CA THR A 259 -2.12 14.13 31.41
C THR A 259 -2.03 12.81 30.65
N GLY A 260 -3.02 11.92 30.68
CA GLY A 260 -2.97 10.63 29.98
C GLY A 260 -3.19 10.75 28.48
N LYS A 261 -4.24 11.49 28.09
CA LYS A 261 -4.52 11.80 26.68
C LYS A 261 -3.48 12.77 26.10
N GLU A 262 -3.06 13.77 26.87
CA GLU A 262 -1.95 14.63 26.46
C GLU A 262 -0.63 13.87 26.34
N LEU A 263 -0.36 12.87 27.20
CA LEU A 263 0.83 12.02 27.08
C LEU A 263 0.72 11.12 25.85
N GLU A 264 -0.44 10.52 25.58
CA GLU A 264 -0.64 9.72 24.36
C GLU A 264 -0.53 10.57 23.10
N ASP A 265 -1.12 11.77 23.08
CA ASP A 265 -1.04 12.73 21.97
C ASP A 265 0.38 13.30 21.82
N ARG A 266 1.10 13.55 22.92
CA ARG A 266 2.53 13.94 22.90
C ARG A 266 3.41 12.83 22.39
N VAL A 267 3.18 11.59 22.81
CA VAL A 267 3.94 10.42 22.34
C VAL A 267 3.64 10.19 20.86
N ARG A 268 2.36 10.21 20.44
CA ARG A 268 1.96 10.12 19.04
C ARG A 268 2.53 11.26 18.20
N GLY A 269 2.51 12.49 18.72
CA GLY A 269 3.10 13.69 18.09
C GLY A 269 4.61 13.55 17.92
N TRP A 270 5.32 13.14 18.96
CA TRP A 270 6.75 12.88 18.92
C TRP A 270 7.14 11.79 17.92
N TRP A 271 6.38 10.69 17.87
CA TRP A 271 6.57 9.66 16.85
C TRP A 271 6.23 10.18 15.45
N ALA A 272 5.23 11.04 15.32
CA ALA A 272 4.82 11.63 14.05
C ALA A 272 5.87 12.58 13.47
N GLU A 273 6.50 13.39 14.33
CA GLU A 273 7.58 14.33 13.98
C GLU A 273 8.86 13.62 13.52
N ARG A 274 9.08 12.39 13.98
CA ARG A 274 10.24 11.57 13.61
C ARG A 274 10.10 10.82 12.30
N ARG A 275 8.89 10.77 11.70
CA ARG A 275 8.70 10.11 10.40
C ARG A 275 9.35 10.93 9.30
N PRO A 276 9.94 10.32 8.26
CA PRO A 276 10.47 11.07 7.14
C PRO A 276 9.32 11.69 6.32
N THR A 277 9.65 12.71 5.54
CA THR A 277 8.80 13.18 4.43
C THR A 277 9.03 12.29 3.21
N LEU A 278 8.10 12.32 2.26
CA LEU A 278 8.23 11.54 1.03
C LEU A 278 9.39 12.08 0.16
N SER A 279 9.51 13.40 0.04
CA SER A 279 10.67 14.05 -0.60
C SER A 279 11.99 13.65 0.05
N GLY A 280 12.05 13.59 1.39
CA GLY A 280 13.24 13.13 2.12
C GLY A 280 13.60 11.67 1.81
N LEU A 281 12.61 10.77 1.68
CA LEU A 281 12.86 9.39 1.27
C LEU A 281 13.37 9.27 -0.17
N LYS A 282 12.83 10.06 -1.11
CA LYS A 282 13.30 10.06 -2.50
C LYS A 282 14.73 10.58 -2.61
N GLN A 283 15.09 11.62 -1.86
CA GLN A 283 16.47 12.12 -1.81
C GLN A 283 17.46 11.08 -1.27
N LEU A 284 17.12 10.38 -0.19
CA LEU A 284 17.96 9.31 0.38
C LEU A 284 18.20 8.15 -0.59
N THR A 285 17.27 7.92 -1.52
CA THR A 285 17.40 6.84 -2.51
C THR A 285 18.37 7.24 -3.63
N ARG A 286 18.45 8.52 -3.99
CA ARG A 286 19.38 9.05 -5.00
C ARG A 286 20.85 9.14 -4.53
N GLN A 287 21.11 8.95 -3.23
CA GLN A 287 22.45 9.05 -2.63
C GLN A 287 23.14 7.69 -2.41
N LEU A 288 22.45 6.60 -2.74
CA LEU A 288 22.94 5.21 -2.64
C LEU A 288 23.36 4.70 -4.02
#